data_AF-T1AUR6-F1
#
_entry.id   AF-T1AUR6-F1
#
_cell.length_a   1.000
_cell.length_b   1.000
_cell.length_c   1.000
_cell.angle_alpha   90.00
_cell.angle_beta   90.00
_cell.angle_gamma   90.00
#
_symmetry.space_group_name_H-M   'P 1'
#
loop_
_entity.id
_entity.type
_entity.pdbx_description
1 polymer ?
#
loop_
_entity_poly.entity_id
_entity_poly.type
_entity_poly.pdbx_seq_one_letter_code
_entity_poly.pdbx_strand_id
1 'polypeptide(L)'
;MREMQVAHHLDPLSPIINADLGRALCYAGHPRASLAQYRATVVLAPRFALTYAFMAETDLAMGNSRQALANASTAVTIWGQPSEYSLAEIGVSEAALGRKALARKELDALQQRATRQYVSGVLLAWLYWNLGEKARTFTQLQRAVRDHDFVMMFVFGPLGAGVRADPRFAGIRKSMNLPLQETQL
;
A
#
# COMPACT_ATOMS: atom_id res chain seq x y z
N MET A 1 -7.33 3.23 17.91
CA MET A 1 -7.68 4.65 17.67
C MET A 1 -7.42 5.54 18.87
N ARG A 2 -7.82 5.19 20.10
CA ARG A 2 -7.63 6.03 21.30
C ARG A 2 -6.18 6.45 21.55
N GLU A 3 -5.24 5.50 21.57
CA GLU A 3 -3.81 5.80 21.79
C GLU A 3 -3.23 6.77 20.75
N MET A 4 -3.64 6.64 19.49
CA MET A 4 -3.17 7.50 18.40
C MET A 4 -3.70 8.94 18.55
N GLN A 5 -4.94 9.10 19.04
CA GLN A 5 -5.51 10.41 19.34
C GLN A 5 -4.80 11.07 20.53
N VAL A 6 -4.43 10.28 21.55
CA VAL A 6 -3.64 10.75 22.69
C VAL A 6 -2.26 11.22 22.24
N ALA A 7 -1.54 10.41 21.45
CA ALA A 7 -0.24 10.78 20.90
C ALA A 7 -0.32 12.10 20.09
N HIS A 8 -1.37 12.26 19.28
CA HIS A 8 -1.60 13.49 18.53
C HIS A 8 -1.90 14.70 19.44
N HIS A 9 -2.66 14.51 20.53
CA HIS A 9 -2.89 15.59 21.50
C HIS A 9 -1.61 15.99 22.25
N LEU A 10 -0.71 15.03 22.50
CA LEU A 10 0.56 15.28 23.19
C LEU A 10 1.57 16.02 22.31
N ASP A 11 1.63 15.70 21.01
CA ASP A 11 2.50 16.38 20.06
C ASP A 11 1.80 16.59 18.70
N PRO A 12 0.96 17.65 18.59
CA PRO A 12 0.19 17.92 17.39
C PRO A 12 1.04 18.41 16.21
N LEU A 13 2.29 18.82 16.45
CA LEU A 13 3.19 19.34 15.41
C LEU A 13 4.14 18.27 14.86
N SER A 14 4.13 17.05 15.40
CA SER A 14 4.88 15.92 14.86
C SER A 14 4.29 15.42 13.54
N PRO A 15 5.01 15.53 12.40
CA PRO A 15 4.48 15.11 11.11
C PRO A 15 4.25 13.60 11.04
N ILE A 16 5.08 12.82 11.74
CA ILE A 16 4.94 11.35 11.77
C ILE A 16 3.68 10.92 12.54
N ILE A 17 3.41 11.51 13.71
CA ILE A 17 2.19 11.20 14.48
C ILE A 17 0.94 11.56 13.68
N ASN A 18 0.95 12.70 12.99
CA ASN A 18 -0.15 13.11 12.13
C ASN A 18 -0.34 12.17 10.93
N ALA A 19 0.75 11.72 10.29
CA ALA A 19 0.69 10.75 9.21
C ALA A 19 0.19 9.38 9.69
N ASP A 20 0.67 8.89 10.83
CA ASP A 20 0.22 7.61 11.39
C ASP A 20 -1.25 7.65 11.82
N LEU A 21 -1.74 8.80 12.31
CA LEU A 21 -3.17 9.00 12.56
C LEU A 21 -4.00 8.90 11.28
N GLY A 22 -3.53 9.52 10.18
CA GLY A 22 -4.16 9.37 8.86
C GLY A 22 -4.21 7.90 8.43
N ARG A 23 -3.10 7.17 8.62
CA ARG A 23 -3.02 5.76 8.24
C ARG A 23 -3.96 4.90 9.07
N ALA A 24 -4.01 5.13 10.38
CA ALA A 24 -4.94 4.45 11.27
C ALA A 24 -6.41 4.70 10.87
N LEU A 25 -6.77 5.93 10.46
CA LEU A 25 -8.11 6.24 9.95
C LEU A 25 -8.44 5.45 8.68
N CYS A 26 -7.49 5.30 7.76
CA CYS A 26 -7.67 4.51 6.54
C CYS A 26 -7.98 3.04 6.88
N TYR A 27 -7.16 2.43 7.74
CA TYR A 27 -7.32 1.04 8.17
C TYR A 27 -8.56 0.81 9.04
N ALA A 28 -9.07 1.87 9.69
CA ALA A 28 -10.36 1.86 10.39
C ALA A 28 -11.58 2.01 9.47
N GLY A 29 -11.40 2.09 8.14
CA GLY A 29 -12.50 2.23 7.19
C GLY A 29 -12.97 3.68 7.00
N HIS A 30 -12.15 4.67 7.37
CA HIS A 30 -12.45 6.10 7.23
C HIS A 30 -11.48 6.80 6.26
N PRO A 31 -11.40 6.39 4.97
CA PRO A 31 -10.39 6.87 4.04
C PRO A 31 -10.53 8.37 3.70
N ARG A 32 -11.74 8.93 3.74
CA ARG A 32 -11.94 10.38 3.56
C ARG A 32 -11.36 11.19 4.72
N ALA A 33 -11.56 10.73 5.96
CA ALA A 33 -10.97 11.36 7.14
C ALA A 33 -9.45 11.22 7.14
N SER A 34 -8.93 10.07 6.70
CA SER A 34 -7.50 9.85 6.45
C SER A 34 -6.92 10.90 5.50
N LEU A 35 -7.52 11.10 4.32
CA LEU A 35 -7.04 12.11 3.36
C LEU A 35 -7.13 13.54 3.90
N ALA A 36 -8.16 13.87 4.70
CA ALA A 36 -8.24 15.17 5.36
C ALA A 36 -7.09 15.37 6.37
N GLN A 37 -6.79 14.34 7.17
CA GLN A 37 -5.68 14.36 8.13
C GLN A 37 -4.34 14.56 7.41
N TYR A 38 -4.08 13.81 6.33
CA TYR A 38 -2.84 13.97 5.57
C TYR A 38 -2.69 15.35 4.96
N ARG A 39 -3.77 15.96 4.45
CA ARG A 39 -3.72 17.33 3.93
C ARG A 39 -3.34 18.33 5.01
N ALA A 40 -3.81 18.16 6.24
CA ALA A 40 -3.35 18.97 7.37
C ALA A 40 -1.85 18.74 7.64
N THR A 41 -1.37 17.49 7.59
CA THR A 41 0.07 17.18 7.70
C THR A 41 0.91 17.83 6.59
N VAL A 42 0.40 17.92 5.35
CA VAL A 42 1.08 18.59 4.24
C VAL A 42 1.22 20.09 4.49
N VAL A 43 0.19 20.75 5.04
CA VAL A 43 0.27 22.17 5.41
C VAL A 43 1.34 22.39 6.49
N LEU A 44 1.43 21.48 7.46
CA LEU A 44 2.39 21.54 8.56
C LEU A 44 3.83 21.24 8.10
N ALA A 45 4.01 20.21 7.28
CA ALA A 45 5.32 19.69 6.88
C ALA A 45 5.31 19.27 5.40
N PRO A 46 5.39 20.23 4.46
CA PRO A 46 5.22 19.96 3.02
C PRO A 46 6.36 19.12 2.41
N ARG A 47 7.48 18.97 3.12
CA ARG A 47 8.61 18.13 2.70
C ARG A 47 8.66 16.78 3.42
N PHE A 48 7.60 16.39 4.11
CA PHE A 48 7.52 15.08 4.77
C PHE A 48 6.98 14.02 3.80
N ALA A 49 7.87 13.34 3.09
CA ALA A 49 7.55 12.42 2.00
C ALA A 49 6.59 11.28 2.39
N LEU A 50 6.65 10.77 3.63
CA LEU A 50 5.79 9.66 4.08
C LEU A 50 4.30 10.02 4.02
N THR A 51 3.94 11.28 4.26
CA THR A 51 2.55 11.73 4.11
C THR A 51 2.04 11.48 2.69
N TYR A 52 2.85 11.81 1.68
CA TYR A 52 2.49 11.61 0.28
C TYR A 52 2.43 10.13 -0.10
N ALA A 53 3.34 9.30 0.39
CA ALA A 53 3.28 7.85 0.18
C ALA A 53 1.98 7.26 0.78
N PHE A 54 1.62 7.62 2.02
CA PHE A 54 0.40 7.11 2.65
C PHE A 54 -0.89 7.68 2.03
N MET A 55 -0.85 8.91 1.50
CA MET A 55 -1.91 9.44 0.66
C MET A 55 -2.07 8.60 -0.61
N ALA A 56 -0.98 8.22 -1.26
CA ALA A 56 -1.01 7.37 -2.45
C ALA A 56 -1.63 5.99 -2.15
N GLU A 57 -1.21 5.33 -1.06
CA GLU A 57 -1.82 4.08 -0.58
C GLU A 57 -3.35 4.23 -0.38
N THR A 58 -3.77 5.32 0.27
CA THR A 58 -5.19 5.59 0.54
C THR A 58 -5.97 5.88 -0.74
N ASP A 59 -5.40 6.65 -1.67
CA ASP A 59 -6.01 6.93 -2.96
C ASP A 59 -6.15 5.66 -3.80
N LEU A 60 -5.16 4.76 -3.80
CA LEU A 60 -5.24 3.46 -4.45
C LEU A 60 -6.38 2.62 -3.88
N ALA A 61 -6.49 2.55 -2.55
CA ALA A 61 -7.58 1.84 -1.88
C ALA A 61 -8.97 2.40 -2.24
N MET A 62 -9.06 3.69 -2.54
CA MET A 62 -10.28 4.36 -3.00
C MET A 62 -10.51 4.25 -4.52
N GLY A 63 -9.56 3.71 -5.29
CA GLY A 63 -9.60 3.68 -6.76
C GLY A 63 -9.22 5.01 -7.43
N ASN A 64 -8.75 6.00 -6.68
CA ASN A 64 -8.33 7.32 -7.16
C ASN A 64 -6.93 7.30 -7.81
N SER A 65 -6.76 6.48 -8.84
CA SER A 65 -5.42 6.14 -9.38
C SER A 65 -4.62 7.35 -9.91
N ARG A 66 -5.30 8.41 -10.37
CA ARG A 66 -4.60 9.65 -10.80
C ARG A 66 -3.99 10.40 -9.61
N GLN A 67 -4.72 10.52 -8.51
CA GLN A 67 -4.24 11.16 -7.29
C GLN A 67 -3.13 10.31 -6.63
N ALA A 68 -3.31 8.99 -6.62
CA ALA A 68 -2.28 8.07 -6.13
C ALA A 68 -0.95 8.25 -6.87
N LEU A 69 -0.98 8.28 -8.21
CA LEU A 69 0.21 8.50 -9.02
C LEU A 69 0.90 9.83 -8.70
N ALA A 70 0.14 10.90 -8.57
CA ALA A 70 0.67 12.23 -8.25
C ALA A 70 1.33 12.28 -6.86
N ASN A 71 0.67 11.68 -5.86
CA ASN A 71 1.18 11.61 -4.50
C ASN A 71 2.44 10.73 -4.40
N ALA A 72 2.43 9.54 -5.00
CA ALA A 72 3.61 8.66 -5.02
C ALA A 72 4.79 9.33 -5.75
N SER A 73 4.53 10.01 -6.87
CA SER A 73 5.56 10.77 -7.60
C SER A 73 6.15 11.91 -6.76
N THR A 74 5.31 12.62 -6.00
CA THR A 74 5.75 13.68 -5.08
C THR A 74 6.64 13.11 -3.97
N ALA A 75 6.29 11.96 -3.40
CA ALA A 75 7.12 11.28 -2.41
C ALA A 75 8.52 10.95 -2.97
N VAL A 76 8.58 10.42 -4.20
CA VAL A 76 9.85 10.14 -4.91
C VAL A 76 10.66 11.41 -5.12
N THR A 77 10.04 12.52 -5.55
CA THR A 77 10.73 13.80 -5.72
C THR A 77 11.35 14.29 -4.41
N ILE A 78 10.64 14.17 -3.29
CA ILE A 78 11.14 14.62 -1.99
C ILE A 78 12.28 13.73 -1.48
N TRP A 79 12.17 12.40 -1.63
CA TRP A 79 13.23 11.45 -1.26
C TRP A 79 14.44 11.49 -2.21
N GLY A 80 14.28 12.04 -3.41
CA GLY A 80 15.30 12.09 -4.46
C GLY A 80 15.51 10.78 -5.21
N GLN A 81 14.87 9.69 -4.77
CA GLN A 81 14.98 8.37 -5.38
C GLN A 81 13.76 7.51 -5.01
N PRO A 82 13.35 6.57 -5.90
CA PRO A 82 12.21 5.72 -5.60
C PRO A 82 12.57 4.64 -4.58
N SER A 83 11.69 4.42 -3.59
CA SER A 83 11.66 3.22 -2.75
C SER A 83 10.90 2.08 -3.43
N GLU A 84 11.02 0.85 -2.92
CA GLU A 84 10.27 -0.30 -3.43
C GLU A 84 8.75 -0.07 -3.35
N TYR A 85 8.29 0.57 -2.28
CA TYR A 85 6.89 0.94 -2.10
C TYR A 85 6.44 1.93 -3.18
N SER A 86 7.21 2.99 -3.43
CA SER A 86 6.84 3.97 -4.45
C SER A 86 6.81 3.38 -5.87
N LEU A 87 7.71 2.45 -6.19
CA LEU A 87 7.67 1.73 -7.48
C LEU A 87 6.37 0.91 -7.59
N ALA A 88 5.98 0.21 -6.52
CA ALA A 88 4.72 -0.54 -6.49
C ALA A 88 3.50 0.38 -6.61
N GLU A 89 3.45 1.47 -5.85
CA GLU A 89 2.34 2.44 -5.87
C GLU A 89 2.19 3.10 -7.25
N ILE A 90 3.29 3.54 -7.86
CA ILE A 90 3.31 4.12 -9.20
C ILE A 90 2.84 3.08 -10.22
N GLY A 91 3.43 1.88 -10.22
CA GLY A 91 3.08 0.87 -11.22
C GLY A 91 1.64 0.36 -11.06
N VAL A 92 1.12 0.25 -9.83
CA VAL A 92 -0.29 -0.07 -9.57
C VAL A 92 -1.19 1.03 -10.10
N SER A 93 -0.84 2.30 -9.85
CA SER A 93 -1.58 3.45 -10.37
C SER A 93 -1.61 3.45 -11.90
N GLU A 94 -0.47 3.22 -12.55
CA GLU A 94 -0.37 3.16 -14.02
C GLU A 94 -1.17 2.00 -14.61
N ALA A 95 -1.15 0.83 -13.97
CA ALA A 95 -1.94 -0.33 -14.39
C ALA A 95 -3.45 -0.03 -14.32
N ALA A 96 -3.90 0.57 -13.22
CA ALA A 96 -5.30 0.95 -13.04
C ALA A 96 -5.75 2.06 -14.02
N LEU A 97 -4.82 2.90 -14.50
CA LEU A 97 -5.06 3.88 -15.57
C LEU A 97 -4.99 3.28 -16.98
N GLY A 98 -4.82 1.96 -17.12
CA GLY A 98 -4.73 1.27 -18.40
C GLY A 98 -3.35 1.37 -19.08
N ARG A 99 -2.37 2.00 -18.44
CA ARG A 99 -1.02 2.23 -18.98
C ARG A 99 -0.10 1.06 -18.64
N LYS A 100 -0.46 -0.12 -19.14
CA LYS A 100 0.20 -1.39 -18.80
C LYS A 100 1.70 -1.42 -19.08
N ALA A 101 2.17 -0.73 -20.12
CA ALA A 101 3.59 -0.64 -20.44
C ALA A 101 4.39 0.08 -19.35
N LEU A 102 3.85 1.17 -18.80
CA LEU A 102 4.49 1.91 -17.70
C LEU A 102 4.45 1.09 -16.41
N ALA A 103 3.33 0.45 -16.11
CA ALA A 103 3.23 -0.47 -14.97
C ALA A 103 4.24 -1.63 -15.05
N ARG A 104 4.48 -2.18 -16.26
CA ARG A 104 5.49 -3.21 -16.48
C ARG A 104 6.89 -2.71 -16.18
N LYS A 105 7.22 -1.48 -16.59
CA LYS A 105 8.52 -0.87 -16.31
C LYS A 105 8.80 -0.79 -14.81
N GLU A 106 7.81 -0.40 -14.00
CA GLU A 106 7.96 -0.37 -12.54
C GLU A 106 8.11 -1.77 -11.93
N LEU A 107 7.38 -2.75 -12.47
CA LEU A 107 7.56 -4.16 -12.10
C LEU A 107 8.97 -4.66 -12.41
N ASP A 108 9.48 -4.38 -13.62
CA ASP A 108 10.81 -4.79 -14.04
C ASP A 108 11.89 -4.15 -13.14
N ALA A 109 11.70 -2.88 -12.76
CA ALA A 109 12.58 -2.19 -11.81
C ALA A 109 12.58 -2.86 -10.42
N LEU A 110 11.41 -3.26 -9.91
CA LEU A 110 11.31 -4.02 -8.66
C LEU A 110 11.95 -5.41 -8.75
N GLN A 111 11.75 -6.11 -9.86
CA GLN A 111 12.37 -7.41 -10.10
C GLN A 111 13.90 -7.29 -10.20
N GLN A 112 14.40 -6.23 -10.84
CA GLN A 112 15.84 -5.96 -10.90
C GLN A 112 16.40 -5.70 -9.49
N ARG A 113 15.71 -4.92 -8.64
CA ARG A 113 16.10 -4.75 -7.24
C ARG A 113 16.11 -6.07 -6.48
N ALA A 114 15.13 -6.95 -6.73
CA ALA A 114 15.04 -8.26 -6.10
C ALA A 114 16.23 -9.18 -6.41
N THR A 115 17.02 -8.90 -7.46
CA THR A 115 18.28 -9.62 -7.74
C THR A 115 19.44 -9.20 -6.85
N ARG A 116 19.35 -8.03 -6.18
CA ARG A 116 20.43 -7.43 -5.40
C ARG A 116 20.10 -7.34 -3.91
N GLN A 117 18.82 -7.26 -3.57
CA GLN A 117 18.34 -7.13 -2.20
C GLN A 117 16.97 -7.77 -2.03
N TYR A 118 16.58 -8.00 -0.78
CA TYR A 118 15.23 -8.46 -0.50
C TYR A 118 14.19 -7.42 -0.96
N VAL A 119 13.22 -7.90 -1.73
CA VAL A 119 12.01 -7.15 -2.09
C VAL A 119 10.81 -7.99 -1.67
N SER A 120 9.91 -7.36 -0.93
CA SER A 120 8.68 -7.97 -0.44
C SER A 120 7.89 -8.60 -1.59
N GLY A 121 7.41 -9.84 -1.38
CA GLY A 121 6.56 -10.53 -2.34
C GLY A 121 5.21 -9.81 -2.51
N VAL A 122 4.75 -9.11 -1.48
CA VAL A 122 3.48 -8.37 -1.52
C VAL A 122 3.52 -7.21 -2.53
N LEU A 123 4.64 -6.50 -2.62
CA LEU A 123 4.81 -5.39 -3.58
C LEU A 123 4.70 -5.87 -5.03
N LEU A 124 5.37 -7.00 -5.33
CA LEU A 124 5.26 -7.67 -6.63
C LEU A 124 3.85 -8.18 -6.87
N ALA A 125 3.20 -8.74 -5.84
CA ALA A 125 1.83 -9.25 -5.93
C ALA A 125 0.83 -8.15 -6.29
N TRP A 126 0.93 -6.95 -5.71
CA TRP A 126 0.05 -5.83 -6.05
C TRP A 126 0.17 -5.42 -7.52
N LEU A 127 1.37 -5.40 -8.07
CA LEU A 127 1.57 -5.12 -9.49
C LEU A 127 0.98 -6.22 -10.38
N TYR A 128 1.28 -7.49 -10.08
CA TYR A 128 0.70 -8.59 -10.84
C TYR A 128 -0.82 -8.58 -10.80
N TRP A 129 -1.42 -8.27 -9.64
CA TRP A 129 -2.86 -8.21 -9.48
C TRP A 129 -3.48 -7.16 -10.41
N ASN A 130 -2.92 -5.94 -10.41
CA ASN A 130 -3.43 -4.83 -11.22
C ASN A 130 -3.11 -5.00 -12.72
N LEU A 131 -2.10 -5.80 -13.08
CA LEU A 131 -1.83 -6.20 -14.46
C LEU A 131 -2.74 -7.34 -14.95
N GLY A 132 -3.55 -7.93 -14.07
CA GLY A 132 -4.44 -9.06 -14.37
C GLY A 132 -3.78 -10.44 -14.25
N GLU A 133 -2.53 -10.50 -13.78
CA GLU A 133 -1.73 -11.72 -13.67
C GLU A 133 -1.96 -12.42 -12.34
N LYS A 134 -3.20 -12.90 -12.15
CA LYS A 134 -3.63 -13.46 -10.86
C LYS A 134 -2.80 -14.66 -10.40
N ALA A 135 -2.37 -15.55 -11.31
CA ALA A 135 -1.53 -16.69 -10.94
C ALA A 135 -0.22 -16.25 -10.27
N ARG A 136 0.48 -15.28 -10.88
CA ARG A 136 1.73 -14.72 -10.35
C ARG A 136 1.51 -13.92 -9.06
N THR A 137 0.35 -13.27 -8.93
CA THR A 137 -0.08 -12.62 -7.67
C THR A 137 -0.02 -13.63 -6.51
N PHE A 138 -0.71 -14.77 -6.65
CA PHE A 138 -0.77 -15.77 -5.58
C PHE A 138 0.56 -16.48 -5.34
N THR A 139 1.39 -16.68 -6.39
CA THR A 139 2.76 -17.18 -6.20
C THR A 139 3.59 -16.23 -5.31
N GLN A 140 3.50 -14.92 -5.53
CA GLN A 140 4.24 -13.95 -4.72
C GLN A 140 3.69 -13.81 -3.31
N LEU A 141 2.37 -13.91 -3.12
CA LEU A 141 1.78 -13.94 -1.78
C LEU A 141 2.20 -15.18 -0.99
N GLN A 142 2.24 -16.36 -1.62
CA GLN A 142 2.76 -17.56 -0.98
C GLN A 142 4.23 -17.42 -0.60
N ARG A 143 5.04 -16.78 -1.45
CA ARG A 143 6.42 -16.45 -1.11
C ARG A 143 6.48 -15.52 0.10
N ALA A 144 5.69 -14.44 0.12
CA ALA A 144 5.65 -13.51 1.25
C ALA A 144 5.24 -14.20 2.56
N VAL A 145 4.33 -15.18 2.53
CA VAL A 145 4.02 -16.02 3.72
C VAL A 145 5.24 -16.82 4.18
N ARG A 146 5.94 -17.50 3.27
CA ARG A 146 7.15 -18.28 3.60
C ARG A 146 8.29 -17.41 4.13
N ASP A 147 8.44 -16.21 3.57
CA ASP A 147 9.49 -15.26 3.92
C ASP A 147 9.18 -14.50 5.22
N HIS A 148 8.05 -14.79 5.90
CA HIS A 148 7.55 -14.04 7.07
C HIS A 148 7.50 -12.52 6.82
N ASP A 149 7.09 -12.16 5.61
CA ASP A 149 7.08 -10.79 5.11
C ASP A 149 6.08 -9.93 5.88
N PHE A 150 6.57 -8.96 6.66
CA PHE A 150 5.72 -8.09 7.48
C PHE A 150 4.74 -7.26 6.62
N VAL A 151 5.07 -7.00 5.35
CA VAL A 151 4.21 -6.27 4.41
C VAL A 151 2.90 -7.03 4.14
N MET A 152 2.86 -8.35 4.43
CA MET A 152 1.64 -9.17 4.35
C MET A 152 0.48 -8.58 5.16
N MET A 153 0.74 -7.87 6.25
CA MET A 153 -0.32 -7.23 7.04
C MET A 153 -1.17 -6.26 6.20
N PHE A 154 -0.58 -5.59 5.21
CA PHE A 154 -1.28 -4.63 4.36
C PHE A 154 -2.22 -5.28 3.34
N VAL A 155 -2.08 -6.58 3.06
CA VAL A 155 -3.05 -7.35 2.25
C VAL A 155 -4.40 -7.45 2.96
N PHE A 156 -4.41 -7.38 4.30
CA PHE A 156 -5.64 -7.34 5.07
C PHE A 156 -6.27 -5.93 5.14
N GLY A 157 -5.56 -4.92 4.66
CA GLY A 157 -6.05 -3.56 4.55
C GLY A 157 -7.06 -3.34 3.40
N PRO A 158 -7.46 -2.08 3.19
CA PRO A 158 -8.40 -1.69 2.14
C PRO A 158 -7.93 -2.07 0.72
N LEU A 159 -6.67 -1.81 0.37
CA LEU A 159 -6.11 -2.09 -0.96
C LEU A 159 -6.17 -3.59 -1.32
N GLY A 160 -6.05 -4.47 -0.33
CA GLY A 160 -6.09 -5.92 -0.53
C GLY A 160 -7.49 -6.51 -0.65
N ALA A 161 -8.57 -5.71 -0.57
CA ALA A 161 -9.94 -6.22 -0.58
C ALA A 161 -10.25 -7.11 -1.80
N GLY A 162 -9.82 -6.70 -3.00
CA GLY A 162 -10.02 -7.49 -4.22
C GLY A 162 -9.27 -8.82 -4.22
N VAL A 163 -8.02 -8.83 -3.71
CA VAL A 163 -7.22 -10.05 -3.56
C VAL A 163 -7.87 -11.01 -2.57
N ARG A 164 -8.38 -10.48 -1.45
CA ARG A 164 -9.05 -11.26 -0.40
C ARG A 164 -10.36 -11.88 -0.84
N ALA A 165 -11.05 -11.27 -1.80
CA ALA A 165 -12.30 -11.79 -2.36
C ALA A 165 -12.09 -12.94 -3.36
N ASP A 166 -10.87 -13.15 -3.87
CA ASP A 166 -10.57 -14.25 -4.79
C ASP A 166 -10.47 -15.59 -4.03
N PRO A 167 -11.11 -16.69 -4.51
CA PRO A 167 -11.16 -17.97 -3.79
C PRO A 167 -9.81 -18.54 -3.40
N ARG A 168 -8.74 -18.23 -4.15
CA ARG A 168 -7.38 -18.71 -3.86
C ARG A 168 -6.81 -18.12 -2.58
N PHE A 169 -7.36 -17.00 -2.08
CA PHE A 169 -6.90 -16.39 -0.84
C PHE A 169 -7.15 -17.27 0.39
N ALA A 170 -8.12 -18.19 0.34
CA ALA A 170 -8.33 -19.19 1.39
C ALA A 170 -7.06 -20.04 1.62
N GLY A 171 -6.33 -20.38 0.55
CA GLY A 171 -5.05 -21.08 0.64
C GLY A 171 -3.96 -20.25 1.32
N ILE A 172 -3.93 -18.94 1.06
CA ILE A 172 -2.98 -18.02 1.73
C ILE A 172 -3.24 -17.96 3.24
N ARG A 173 -4.51 -17.82 3.65
CA ARG A 173 -4.90 -17.80 5.07
C ARG A 173 -4.49 -19.10 5.78
N LYS A 174 -4.74 -20.25 5.14
CA LYS A 174 -4.37 -21.56 5.67
C LYS A 174 -2.85 -21.65 5.90
N SER A 175 -2.04 -21.19 4.95
CA SER A 175 -0.58 -21.19 5.09
C SER A 175 -0.06 -20.27 6.20
N MET A 176 -0.85 -19.28 6.63
CA MET A 176 -0.56 -18.39 7.76
C MET A 176 -1.16 -18.88 9.10
N ASN A 177 -1.81 -20.06 9.13
CA ASN A 177 -2.59 -20.54 10.27
C ASN A 177 -3.69 -19.59 10.73
N LEU A 178 -4.26 -18.80 9.82
CA LEU A 178 -5.40 -17.93 10.12
C LEU A 178 -6.71 -18.68 9.86
N PRO A 179 -7.75 -18.48 10.70
CA PRO A 179 -9.05 -19.11 10.48
C PRO A 179 -9.63 -18.68 9.12
N LEU A 180 -10.42 -19.53 8.48
CA LEU A 180 -11.23 -19.10 7.33
C LEU A 180 -12.32 -18.14 7.87
N GLN A 181 -12.58 -17.03 7.18
CA GLN A 181 -13.71 -16.19 7.55
C GLN A 181 -14.98 -16.98 7.23
N GLU A 182 -15.73 -17.38 8.26
CA GLU A 182 -17.12 -17.81 8.09
C GLU A 182 -17.87 -16.65 7.43
N THR A 183 -18.49 -16.92 6.30
CA THR A 183 -19.39 -15.98 5.65
C THR A 183 -20.49 -15.68 6.67
N GLN A 184 -20.51 -14.48 7.23
CA GLN A 184 -21.68 -14.00 7.95
C GLN A 184 -22.81 -13.93 6.90
N LEU A 185 -23.70 -14.92 6.97
CA LEU A 185 -24.98 -14.97 6.28
C LEU A 185 -25.89 -13.85 6.79
#